data_AF-A0A495UGD7-F1
#
_entry.id   AF-A0A495UGD7-F1
#
_cell.length_a   1.000
_cell.length_b   1.000
_cell.length_c   1.000
_cell.angle_alpha   90.00
_cell.angle_beta   90.00
_cell.angle_gamma   90.00
#
_symmetry.space_group_name_H-M   'P 1'
#
loop_
_entity.id
_entity.type
_entity.pdbx_description
1 polymer ?
#
loop_
_entity_poly.entity_id
_entity_poly.type
_entity_poly.pdbx_seq_one_letter_code
_entity_poly.pdbx_strand_id
1 'polypeptide(L)'
;MTDTTPSAPRDDAAVTASMIDPVKAYAPTLREVMLRPRWIGVLAVCLVVAGVFAWLGQWQLSRAIDTSPPPPGSTEVVRPLDEIVAPGKYLEEPLVGQRVDVSGTWVPDDFIVVSSRFNDDVQGYWVTGQLRVADAPSPVSLAVAVGWTSDKAQAESAASALSAQAAASPARVDLTGRIISDEGAAVPARTDPQEIPRMSPAALLSRWHDTADLEVYRPYLTAAEPLGGLDAISSPAPAEGSNVNWLNIFYAAEWAVFAGFAFYLWYRLARDAWEKEIEDLEDAAGDAAA
;
A
#
# COMPACT_ATOMS: atom_id res chain seq x y z
N MET A 1 81.17 -43.14 -74.02
CA MET A 1 81.28 -42.88 -75.46
C MET A 1 80.07 -43.54 -76.11
N THR A 2 79.18 -42.71 -76.66
CA THR A 2 77.95 -42.98 -77.48
C THR A 2 76.90 -43.92 -76.86
N ASP A 3 75.80 -43.47 -76.26
CA ASP A 3 74.65 -42.66 -76.75
C ASP A 3 73.82 -43.36 -77.85
N THR A 4 72.54 -43.64 -77.56
CA THR A 4 71.37 -43.39 -78.42
C THR A 4 70.06 -43.58 -77.61
N THR A 5 69.42 -42.46 -77.27
CA THR A 5 67.98 -42.29 -76.86
C THR A 5 67.12 -42.25 -78.17
N PRO A 6 65.76 -42.13 -78.27
CA PRO A 6 64.70 -41.86 -77.27
C PRO A 6 63.33 -42.59 -77.47
N SER A 7 62.38 -42.46 -76.52
CA SER A 7 60.95 -42.21 -76.81
C SER A 7 60.13 -41.93 -75.54
N ALA A 8 59.34 -40.86 -75.57
CA ALA A 8 58.22 -40.52 -74.66
C ALA A 8 57.02 -40.13 -75.57
N PRO A 9 55.79 -39.77 -75.11
CA PRO A 9 55.19 -39.70 -73.76
C PRO A 9 53.69 -40.17 -73.67
N ARG A 10 53.04 -39.99 -72.50
CA ARG A 10 51.59 -39.70 -72.19
C ARG A 10 51.03 -40.55 -71.03
N ASP A 11 50.77 -39.93 -69.88
CA ASP A 11 49.48 -39.36 -69.40
C ASP A 11 48.52 -40.46 -68.90
N ASP A 12 48.25 -40.49 -67.59
CA ASP A 12 46.88 -40.37 -67.06
C ASP A 12 46.79 -40.57 -65.54
N ALA A 13 45.85 -39.82 -64.98
CA ALA A 13 45.53 -39.62 -63.58
C ALA A 13 44.99 -40.86 -62.86
N ALA A 14 45.23 -40.96 -61.56
CA ALA A 14 44.18 -41.33 -60.60
C ALA A 14 44.60 -41.00 -59.15
N VAL A 15 43.74 -40.22 -58.54
CA VAL A 15 43.72 -39.69 -57.18
C VAL A 15 43.23 -40.76 -56.18
N THR A 16 43.65 -40.62 -54.92
CA THR A 16 43.01 -41.09 -53.65
C THR A 16 42.92 -42.57 -53.29
N ALA A 17 43.46 -42.89 -52.10
CA ALA A 17 42.64 -43.29 -50.95
C ALA A 17 43.44 -43.09 -49.64
N SER A 18 43.43 -41.87 -49.09
CA SER A 18 43.72 -41.68 -47.67
C SER A 18 42.49 -42.17 -46.92
N MET A 19 42.57 -43.34 -46.29
CA MET A 19 41.60 -43.75 -45.27
C MET A 19 41.67 -42.74 -44.12
N ILE A 20 40.75 -41.78 -44.13
CA ILE A 20 40.43 -40.98 -42.95
C ILE A 20 39.52 -41.89 -42.12
N ASP A 21 40.00 -42.39 -40.99
CA ASP A 21 39.15 -43.02 -39.98
C ASP A 21 37.96 -42.09 -39.71
N PRO A 22 36.70 -42.57 -39.71
CA PRO A 22 35.59 -41.74 -39.29
C PRO A 22 35.87 -41.36 -37.83
N VAL A 23 36.08 -40.08 -37.58
CA VAL A 23 36.15 -39.54 -36.21
C VAL A 23 34.89 -40.04 -35.51
N LYS A 24 35.04 -40.94 -34.54
CA LYS A 24 33.94 -41.31 -33.64
C LYS A 24 33.50 -40.02 -32.96
N ALA A 25 32.42 -39.43 -33.45
CA ALA A 25 31.77 -38.32 -32.79
C ALA A 25 31.16 -38.90 -31.51
N TYR A 26 31.89 -38.77 -30.40
CA TYR A 26 31.33 -39.07 -29.10
C TYR A 26 30.24 -38.03 -28.81
N ALA A 27 29.06 -38.49 -28.40
CA ALA A 27 28.00 -37.60 -27.99
C ALA A 27 28.52 -36.63 -26.91
N PRO A 28 28.36 -35.30 -27.09
CA PRO A 28 28.86 -34.34 -26.11
C PRO A 28 28.14 -34.56 -24.78
N THR A 29 28.81 -34.28 -23.67
CA THR A 29 28.16 -34.26 -22.35
C THR A 29 27.36 -32.96 -22.17
N LEU A 30 26.31 -32.99 -21.34
CA LEU A 30 25.52 -31.79 -21.01
C LEU A 30 26.41 -30.63 -20.52
N ARG A 31 27.43 -30.94 -19.72
CA ARG A 31 28.42 -29.97 -19.22
C ARG A 31 29.17 -29.28 -20.36
N GLU A 32 29.60 -30.04 -21.38
CA GLU A 32 30.33 -29.49 -22.52
C GLU A 32 29.45 -28.56 -23.36
N VAL A 33 28.17 -28.90 -23.53
CA VAL A 33 27.19 -28.02 -24.18
C VAL A 33 27.03 -26.73 -23.36
N MET A 34 26.80 -26.83 -22.05
CA MET A 34 26.59 -25.67 -21.17
C MET A 34 27.80 -24.71 -21.11
N LEU A 35 29.02 -25.20 -21.33
CA LEU A 35 30.25 -24.38 -21.34
C LEU A 35 30.53 -23.70 -22.68
N ARG A 36 29.71 -23.92 -23.73
CA ARG A 36 29.90 -23.23 -25.02
C ARG A 36 29.57 -21.73 -24.88
N PRO A 37 30.24 -20.83 -25.62
CA PRO A 37 30.06 -19.38 -25.51
C PRO A 37 28.61 -18.90 -25.62
N ARG A 38 27.80 -19.57 -26.46
CA ARG A 38 26.37 -19.30 -26.60
C ARG A 38 25.61 -19.50 -25.28
N TRP A 39 25.84 -20.62 -24.59
CA TRP A 39 25.14 -20.95 -23.35
C TRP A 39 25.62 -20.15 -22.15
N ILE A 40 26.90 -19.74 -22.17
CA ILE A 40 27.43 -18.74 -21.24
C ILE A 40 26.78 -17.37 -21.48
N GLY A 41 26.55 -16.98 -22.74
CA GLY A 41 25.82 -15.76 -23.09
C GLY A 41 24.39 -15.77 -22.58
N VAL A 42 23.67 -16.89 -22.76
CA VAL A 42 22.31 -17.06 -22.21
C VAL A 42 22.34 -17.03 -20.68
N LEU A 43 23.33 -17.66 -20.03
CA LEU A 43 23.50 -17.58 -18.58
C LEU A 43 23.69 -16.14 -18.11
N ALA A 44 24.51 -15.35 -18.80
CA ALA A 44 24.73 -13.95 -18.48
C ALA A 44 23.42 -13.13 -18.58
N VAL A 45 22.61 -13.37 -19.62
CA VAL A 45 21.28 -12.75 -19.74
C VAL A 45 20.37 -13.17 -18.58
N CYS A 46 20.32 -14.46 -18.24
CA CYS A 46 19.53 -14.95 -17.10
C CYS A 46 19.98 -14.34 -15.77
N LEU A 47 21.29 -14.15 -15.56
CA LEU A 47 21.84 -13.48 -14.37
C LEU A 47 21.40 -12.01 -14.29
N VAL A 48 21.40 -11.29 -15.41
CA VAL A 48 20.90 -9.89 -15.47
C VAL A 48 19.42 -9.85 -15.12
N VAL A 49 18.61 -10.72 -15.74
CA VAL A 49 17.15 -10.78 -15.49
C VAL A 49 16.86 -11.15 -14.02
N ALA A 50 17.53 -12.18 -13.50
CA ALA A 50 17.40 -12.59 -12.10
C ALA A 50 17.83 -11.46 -11.15
N GLY A 51 18.88 -10.69 -11.49
CA GLY A 51 19.32 -9.51 -10.74
C GLY A 51 18.25 -8.42 -10.68
N VAL A 52 17.57 -8.14 -11.80
CA VAL A 52 16.45 -7.18 -11.85
C VAL A 52 15.30 -7.64 -10.97
N PHE A 53 14.90 -8.91 -11.06
CA PHE A 53 13.83 -9.45 -10.20
C PHE A 53 14.21 -9.46 -8.72
N ALA A 54 15.45 -9.81 -8.38
CA ALA A 54 15.93 -9.73 -7.00
C ALA A 54 15.91 -8.29 -6.47
N TRP A 55 16.30 -7.31 -7.29
CA TRP A 55 16.26 -5.90 -6.93
C TRP A 55 14.81 -5.40 -6.71
N LEU A 56 13.88 -5.75 -7.60
CA LEU A 56 12.46 -5.44 -7.45
C LEU A 56 11.84 -6.13 -6.22
N GLY A 57 12.20 -7.38 -5.96
CA GLY A 57 11.79 -8.12 -4.77
C GLY A 57 12.31 -7.50 -3.48
N GLN A 58 13.57 -7.06 -3.46
CA GLN A 58 14.15 -6.30 -2.33
C GLN A 58 13.42 -4.98 -2.09
N TRP A 59 13.07 -4.26 -3.16
CA TRP A 59 12.29 -3.04 -3.05
C TRP A 59 10.90 -3.32 -2.44
N GLN A 60 10.20 -4.37 -2.88
CA GLN A 60 8.92 -4.77 -2.26
C GLN A 60 9.07 -5.18 -0.80
N LEU A 61 10.11 -5.93 -0.45
CA LEU A 61 10.38 -6.37 0.92
C LEU A 61 10.66 -5.17 1.84
N SER A 62 11.39 -4.15 1.35
CA SER A 62 11.64 -2.92 2.12
C SER A 62 10.36 -2.13 2.44
N ARG A 63 9.32 -2.29 1.62
CA ARG A 63 7.99 -1.70 1.82
C ARG A 63 7.03 -2.62 2.56
N ALA A 64 7.42 -3.88 2.82
CA ALA A 64 6.60 -4.86 3.53
C ALA A 64 6.71 -4.74 5.04
N ILE A 65 7.82 -4.17 5.52
CA ILE A 65 8.13 -4.00 6.93
C ILE A 65 7.92 -2.52 7.25
N ASP A 66 6.96 -2.21 8.12
CA ASP A 66 6.93 -0.90 8.75
C ASP A 66 8.14 -0.84 9.70
N THR A 67 9.17 -0.09 9.31
CA THR A 67 10.45 -0.08 10.03
C THR A 67 10.39 0.70 11.34
N SER A 68 9.29 1.40 11.64
CA SER A 68 9.14 2.16 12.88
C SER A 68 7.67 2.31 13.26
N PRO A 69 6.97 1.22 13.61
CA PRO A 69 5.62 1.33 14.12
C PRO A 69 5.66 2.15 15.42
N PRO A 70 4.65 3.00 15.67
CA PRO A 70 4.50 3.66 16.95
C PRO A 70 4.48 2.63 18.08
N PRO A 71 5.07 2.95 19.25
CA PRO A 71 4.95 2.08 20.42
C PRO A 71 3.48 1.75 20.73
N PRO A 72 3.18 0.53 21.21
CA PRO A 72 1.87 0.19 21.73
C PRO A 72 1.33 1.24 22.69
N GLY A 73 0.08 1.66 22.49
CA GLY A 73 -0.56 2.71 23.30
C GLY A 73 -0.01 4.13 23.09
N SER A 74 0.79 4.39 22.05
CA SER A 74 1.25 5.75 21.72
C SER A 74 0.10 6.74 21.50
N THR A 75 -1.02 6.27 20.94
CA THR A 75 -2.26 7.06 20.78
C THR A 75 -2.93 7.40 22.11
N GLU A 76 -2.59 6.71 23.20
CA GLU A 76 -3.20 6.91 24.52
C GLU A 76 -2.54 8.04 25.31
N VAL A 77 -1.35 8.49 24.90
CA VAL A 77 -0.68 9.64 25.49
C VAL A 77 -1.35 10.91 24.99
N VAL A 78 -2.01 11.67 25.86
CA VAL A 78 -2.65 12.94 25.50
C VAL A 78 -1.60 13.96 25.04
N ARG A 79 -1.85 14.62 23.90
CA ARG A 79 -0.98 15.66 23.33
C ARG A 79 -1.81 16.88 22.89
N PRO A 80 -1.22 18.09 22.87
CA PRO A 80 -1.90 19.26 22.34
C PRO A 80 -2.32 19.07 20.88
N LEU A 81 -3.54 19.49 20.51
CA LEU A 81 -4.08 19.32 19.16
C LEU A 81 -3.18 19.94 18.06
N ASP A 82 -2.59 21.10 18.34
CA ASP A 82 -1.75 21.85 17.40
C ASP A 82 -0.39 21.19 17.11
N GLU A 83 0.08 20.30 18.00
CA GLU A 83 1.22 19.42 17.74
C GLU A 83 0.89 18.24 16.82
N ILE A 84 -0.40 17.90 16.68
CA ILE A 84 -0.85 16.74 15.89
C ILE A 84 -1.18 17.12 14.45
N VAL A 85 -1.93 18.19 14.27
CA VAL A 85 -2.43 18.59 12.96
C VAL A 85 -2.64 20.09 12.93
N ALA A 86 -2.32 20.72 11.79
CA ALA A 86 -2.63 22.13 11.58
C ALA A 86 -4.02 22.30 10.92
N PRO A 87 -4.69 23.45 11.10
CA PRO A 87 -5.95 23.73 10.42
C PRO A 87 -5.85 23.55 8.90
N GLY A 88 -6.93 23.07 8.28
CA GLY A 88 -6.97 22.79 6.83
C GLY A 88 -6.11 21.61 6.36
N LYS A 89 -5.33 20.95 7.22
CA LYS A 89 -4.52 19.76 6.85
C LYS A 89 -5.27 18.46 7.07
N TYR A 90 -4.93 17.46 6.27
CA TYR A 90 -5.37 16.09 6.50
C TYR A 90 -4.67 15.52 7.74
N LEU A 91 -5.36 14.64 8.46
CA LEU A 91 -4.77 13.87 9.55
C LEU A 91 -3.96 12.71 8.95
N GLU A 92 -2.65 12.74 9.15
CA GLU A 92 -1.73 11.74 8.60
C GLU A 92 -1.74 10.46 9.44
N GLU A 93 -1.58 9.29 8.82
CA GLU A 93 -1.26 8.07 9.56
C GLU A 93 0.17 8.20 10.13
N PRO A 94 0.42 7.72 11.37
CA PRO A 94 -0.45 6.90 12.22
C PRO A 94 -1.22 7.70 13.30
N LEU A 95 -1.48 9.00 13.09
CA LEU A 95 -2.06 9.88 14.11
C LEU A 95 -3.59 9.78 14.25
N VAL A 96 -4.25 9.00 13.40
CA VAL A 96 -5.70 8.75 13.49
C VAL A 96 -6.01 8.06 14.82
N GLY A 97 -6.93 8.62 15.60
CA GLY A 97 -7.32 8.11 16.92
C GLY A 97 -6.38 8.52 18.06
N GLN A 98 -5.37 9.36 17.81
CA GLN A 98 -4.55 9.98 18.83
C GLN A 98 -5.41 10.74 19.84
N ARG A 99 -5.17 10.52 21.14
CA ARG A 99 -5.78 11.34 22.19
C ARG A 99 -5.16 12.72 22.20
N VAL A 100 -6.01 13.75 22.17
CA VAL A 100 -5.59 15.14 22.20
C VAL A 100 -6.33 15.94 23.25
N ASP A 101 -5.70 17.02 23.70
CA ASP A 101 -6.35 18.08 24.46
C ASP A 101 -6.52 19.34 23.61
N VAL A 102 -7.62 20.05 23.85
CA VAL A 102 -7.94 21.32 23.20
C VAL A 102 -8.84 22.15 24.12
N SER A 103 -8.56 23.44 24.19
CA SER A 103 -9.40 24.40 24.90
C SER A 103 -10.13 25.32 23.91
N GLY A 104 -11.34 25.74 24.26
CA GLY A 104 -12.11 26.63 23.39
C GLY A 104 -13.42 27.08 23.99
N THR A 105 -14.25 27.75 23.18
CA THR A 105 -15.60 28.18 23.54
C THR A 105 -16.57 27.66 22.50
N TRP A 106 -17.74 27.17 22.93
CA TRP A 106 -18.78 26.71 22.00
C TRP A 106 -19.43 27.89 21.27
N VAL A 107 -19.69 27.73 19.98
CA VAL A 107 -20.58 28.62 19.23
C VAL A 107 -22.02 28.16 19.48
N PRO A 108 -22.87 28.97 20.14
CA PRO A 108 -24.14 28.48 20.68
C PRO A 108 -25.11 27.90 19.64
N ASP A 109 -25.16 28.47 18.45
CA ASP A 109 -26.14 28.09 17.41
C ASP A 109 -25.70 26.84 16.61
N ASP A 110 -24.55 26.25 16.94
CA ASP A 110 -23.87 25.25 16.10
C ASP A 110 -23.78 23.87 16.74
N PHE A 111 -24.74 23.56 17.61
CA PHE A 111 -24.97 22.19 18.05
C PHE A 111 -25.85 21.45 17.04
N ILE A 112 -25.28 20.44 16.37
CA ILE A 112 -25.93 19.76 15.23
C ILE A 112 -25.98 18.25 15.48
N VAL A 113 -27.13 17.64 15.19
CA VAL A 113 -27.33 16.20 15.27
C VAL A 113 -26.81 15.53 13.99
N VAL A 114 -25.97 14.51 14.16
CA VAL A 114 -25.44 13.67 13.09
C VAL A 114 -26.00 12.26 13.24
N SER A 115 -26.62 11.73 12.17
CA SER A 115 -27.27 10.41 12.16
C SER A 115 -26.29 9.30 11.76
N SER A 116 -26.79 8.06 11.72
CA SER A 116 -26.03 6.88 11.27
C SER A 116 -24.76 6.65 12.08
N ARG A 117 -24.82 6.97 13.38
CA ARG A 117 -23.72 6.77 14.33
C ARG A 117 -23.94 5.47 15.09
N PHE A 118 -22.87 4.84 15.55
CA PHE A 118 -22.97 3.56 16.24
C PHE A 118 -22.18 3.60 17.54
N ASN A 119 -22.80 3.09 18.61
CA ASN A 119 -22.11 2.68 19.82
C ASN A 119 -22.38 1.18 19.98
N ASP A 120 -21.32 0.36 20.02
CA ASP A 120 -21.40 -1.09 20.25
C ASP A 120 -22.48 -1.79 19.40
N ASP A 121 -22.43 -1.56 18.08
CA ASP A 121 -23.36 -2.06 17.04
C ASP A 121 -24.81 -1.54 17.13
N VAL A 122 -25.11 -0.64 18.06
CA VAL A 122 -26.42 0.03 18.15
C VAL A 122 -26.40 1.33 17.36
N GLN A 123 -27.25 1.43 16.35
CA GLN A 123 -27.42 2.66 15.59
C GLN A 123 -28.08 3.75 16.43
N GLY A 124 -27.59 4.98 16.28
CA GLY A 124 -28.08 6.16 16.95
C GLY A 124 -27.56 7.43 16.31
N TYR A 125 -27.40 8.45 17.15
CA TYR A 125 -27.11 9.83 16.78
C TYR A 125 -25.98 10.37 17.64
N TRP A 126 -25.13 11.17 17.04
CA TRP A 126 -24.22 12.04 17.78
C TRP A 126 -24.80 13.44 17.84
N VAL A 127 -24.61 14.10 18.97
CA VAL A 127 -24.68 15.56 19.02
C VAL A 127 -23.26 16.07 18.80
N THR A 128 -23.14 17.10 17.99
CA THR A 128 -21.86 17.75 17.66
C THR A 128 -21.94 19.22 18.01
N GLY A 129 -20.78 19.86 18.22
CA GLY A 129 -20.68 21.30 18.43
C GLY A 129 -19.49 21.88 17.67
N GLN A 130 -19.61 23.15 17.28
CA GLN A 130 -18.47 23.95 16.83
C GLN A 130 -17.72 24.52 18.03
N LEU A 131 -16.49 24.06 18.24
CA LEU A 131 -15.60 24.61 19.25
C LEU A 131 -14.69 25.66 18.63
N ARG A 132 -14.86 26.94 18.98
CA ARG A 132 -13.91 28.00 18.65
C ARG A 132 -12.67 27.82 19.54
N VAL A 133 -11.55 27.42 18.93
CA VAL A 133 -10.33 27.09 19.67
C VAL A 133 -9.73 28.35 20.29
N ALA A 134 -9.31 28.23 21.54
CA ALA A 134 -8.69 29.29 22.30
C ALA A 134 -7.28 29.61 21.80
N ASP A 135 -6.83 30.84 22.02
CA ASP A 135 -5.43 31.29 21.88
C ASP A 135 -4.82 31.10 20.47
N ALA A 136 -5.66 30.83 19.46
CA ALA A 136 -5.27 30.77 18.05
C ALA A 136 -5.01 32.17 17.47
N PRO A 137 -4.03 32.33 16.56
CA PRO A 137 -3.69 33.64 15.96
C PRO A 137 -4.78 34.21 15.04
N SER A 138 -5.59 33.33 14.46
CA SER A 138 -6.77 33.64 13.65
C SER A 138 -7.96 32.81 14.18
N PRO A 139 -9.23 33.21 13.89
CA PRO A 139 -10.38 32.40 14.25
C PRO A 139 -10.25 30.99 13.65
N VAL A 140 -10.20 29.98 14.51
CA VAL A 140 -10.17 28.58 14.10
C VAL A 140 -11.20 27.76 14.87
N SER A 141 -11.94 26.90 14.17
CA SER A 141 -12.93 26.02 14.78
C SER A 141 -12.64 24.55 14.53
N LEU A 142 -13.00 23.74 15.52
CA LEU A 142 -12.95 22.27 15.49
C LEU A 142 -14.37 21.72 15.63
N ALA A 143 -14.72 20.74 14.79
CA ALA A 143 -15.94 19.96 14.99
C ALA A 143 -15.70 18.97 16.13
N VAL A 144 -16.59 18.94 17.11
CA VAL A 144 -16.51 18.01 18.23
C VAL A 144 -17.81 17.21 18.35
N ALA A 145 -17.74 15.89 18.31
CA ALA A 145 -18.84 15.03 18.72
C ALA A 145 -18.84 14.92 20.25
N VAL A 146 -19.92 15.38 20.88
CA VAL A 146 -19.99 15.61 22.34
C VAL A 146 -20.70 14.48 23.09
N GLY A 147 -21.35 13.55 22.39
CA GLY A 147 -22.04 12.42 23.01
C GLY A 147 -22.90 11.66 22.02
N TRP A 148 -23.39 10.50 22.44
CA TRP A 148 -24.24 9.60 21.66
C TRP A 148 -25.58 9.33 22.35
N THR A 149 -26.61 9.03 21.56
CA THR A 149 -27.86 8.42 22.02
C THR A 149 -28.50 7.61 20.89
N SER A 150 -29.23 6.54 21.21
CA SER A 150 -30.07 5.82 20.25
C SER A 150 -31.35 6.58 19.84
N ASP A 151 -31.75 7.61 20.57
CA ASP A 151 -33.01 8.35 20.36
C ASP A 151 -32.78 9.73 19.72
N LYS A 152 -33.37 9.96 18.55
CA LYS A 152 -33.30 11.24 17.83
C LYS A 152 -33.86 12.39 18.65
N ALA A 153 -34.99 12.18 19.34
CA ALA A 153 -35.64 13.24 20.12
C ALA A 153 -34.76 13.66 21.31
N GLN A 154 -34.07 12.70 21.93
CA GLN A 154 -33.08 12.99 22.97
C GLN A 154 -31.89 13.76 22.41
N ALA A 155 -31.38 13.39 21.23
CA ALA A 155 -30.27 14.11 20.59
C ALA A 155 -30.64 15.57 20.27
N GLU A 156 -31.82 15.82 19.70
CA GLU A 156 -32.32 17.15 19.40
C GLU A 156 -32.54 18.01 20.66
N SER A 157 -33.09 17.40 21.72
CA SER A 157 -33.25 18.04 23.03
C SER A 157 -31.90 18.41 23.65
N ALA A 158 -30.92 17.49 23.61
CA ALA A 158 -29.58 17.72 24.13
C ALA A 158 -28.85 18.83 23.34
N ALA A 159 -28.94 18.83 22.00
CA ALA A 159 -28.39 19.90 21.16
C ALA A 159 -28.97 21.27 21.56
N SER A 160 -30.30 21.36 21.68
CA SER A 160 -30.98 22.59 22.07
C SER A 160 -30.59 23.07 23.48
N ALA A 161 -30.44 22.15 24.44
CA ALA A 161 -30.03 22.47 25.80
C ALA A 161 -28.58 22.96 25.85
N LEU A 162 -27.68 22.33 25.10
CA LEU A 162 -26.28 22.74 24.98
C LEU A 162 -26.15 24.12 24.33
N SER A 163 -26.92 24.39 23.27
CA SER A 163 -27.02 25.72 22.65
C SER A 163 -27.44 26.79 23.66
N ALA A 164 -28.50 26.54 24.42
CA ALA A 164 -28.98 27.48 25.42
C ALA A 164 -27.94 27.71 26.54
N GLN A 165 -27.24 26.65 26.97
CA GLN A 165 -26.19 26.74 27.97
C GLN A 165 -24.99 27.58 27.47
N ALA A 166 -24.54 27.33 26.24
CA ALA A 166 -23.44 28.07 25.62
C ALA A 166 -23.78 29.56 25.44
N ALA A 167 -25.03 29.88 25.06
CA ALA A 167 -25.51 31.25 24.94
C ALA A 167 -25.60 31.97 26.29
N ALA A 168 -26.07 31.28 27.33
CA ALA A 168 -26.26 31.86 28.66
C ALA A 168 -24.93 32.07 29.40
N SER A 169 -23.94 31.21 29.18
CA SER A 169 -22.65 31.24 29.85
C SER A 169 -21.52 30.88 28.89
N PRO A 170 -21.07 31.83 28.03
CA PRO A 170 -19.94 31.62 27.13
C PRO A 170 -18.65 31.50 27.96
N ALA A 171 -18.29 30.26 28.28
CA ALA A 171 -17.13 29.92 29.09
C ALA A 171 -16.15 29.09 28.27
N ARG A 172 -14.86 29.27 28.57
CA ARG A 172 -13.81 28.39 28.06
C ARG A 172 -14.00 26.99 28.66
N VAL A 173 -13.94 25.99 27.82
CA VAL A 173 -13.96 24.57 28.18
C VAL A 173 -12.64 23.93 27.77
N ASP A 174 -12.18 22.98 28.59
CA ASP A 174 -11.03 22.14 28.28
C ASP A 174 -11.57 20.75 27.93
N LEU A 175 -11.22 20.25 26.76
CA LEU A 175 -11.68 18.97 26.26
C LEU A 175 -10.49 18.05 26.04
N THR A 176 -10.70 16.77 26.36
CA THR A 176 -9.85 15.68 25.91
C THR A 176 -10.71 14.75 25.06
N GLY A 177 -10.12 14.18 24.02
CA GLY A 177 -10.84 13.30 23.11
C GLY A 177 -9.90 12.59 22.14
N ARG A 178 -10.47 11.82 21.20
CA ARG A 178 -9.70 11.24 20.10
C ARG A 178 -9.92 12.04 18.83
N ILE A 179 -8.84 12.38 18.13
CA ILE A 179 -8.90 13.06 16.84
C ILE A 179 -9.10 12.03 15.72
N ILE A 180 -10.11 12.22 14.89
CA ILE A 180 -10.55 11.28 13.85
C ILE A 180 -10.59 11.98 12.49
N SER A 181 -10.22 11.27 11.43
CA SER A 181 -10.25 11.78 10.06
C SER A 181 -11.65 12.12 9.57
N ASP A 182 -11.74 13.11 8.69
CA ASP A 182 -12.97 13.50 7.97
C ASP A 182 -13.61 12.30 7.24
N GLU A 183 -14.90 12.07 7.44
CA GLU A 183 -15.65 11.01 6.74
C GLU A 183 -16.12 11.41 5.33
N GLY A 184 -15.92 12.68 4.97
CA GLY A 184 -16.42 13.29 3.76
C GLY A 184 -17.94 13.52 3.79
N ALA A 185 -18.39 14.56 3.10
CA ALA A 185 -19.81 14.82 2.97
C ALA A 185 -20.51 13.68 2.21
N ALA A 186 -21.69 13.29 2.69
CA ALA A 186 -22.54 12.33 1.99
C ALA A 186 -23.86 12.99 1.63
N VAL A 187 -24.45 12.53 0.52
CA VAL A 187 -25.78 12.97 0.10
C VAL A 187 -26.80 12.39 1.10
N PRO A 188 -27.64 13.23 1.72
CA PRO A 188 -28.65 12.76 2.66
C PRO A 188 -29.74 11.94 1.97
N ALA A 189 -30.54 11.23 2.77
CA ALA A 189 -31.69 10.51 2.26
C ALA A 189 -32.71 11.48 1.63
N ARG A 190 -33.39 11.04 0.55
CA ARG A 190 -34.41 11.88 -0.12
C ARG A 190 -35.56 12.27 0.79
N THR A 191 -35.82 11.49 1.83
CA THR A 191 -36.88 11.70 2.82
C THR A 191 -36.55 12.82 3.80
N ASP A 192 -35.27 13.13 4.02
CA ASP A 192 -34.82 14.22 4.87
C ASP A 192 -33.59 14.90 4.24
N PRO A 193 -33.80 15.88 3.33
CA PRO A 193 -32.71 16.59 2.66
C PRO A 193 -31.81 17.40 3.61
N GLN A 194 -32.22 17.59 4.87
CA GLN A 194 -31.46 18.35 5.86
C GLN A 194 -30.61 17.46 6.75
N GLU A 195 -30.79 16.14 6.69
CA GLU A 195 -30.03 15.16 7.44
C GLU A 195 -28.51 15.30 7.22
N ILE A 196 -27.73 15.07 8.27
CA ILE A 196 -26.27 14.96 8.20
C ILE A 196 -25.89 13.54 8.63
N PRO A 197 -25.64 12.61 7.68
CA PRO A 197 -25.42 11.21 8.01
C PRO A 197 -23.95 10.86 8.30
N ARG A 198 -23.03 11.83 8.18
CA ARG A 198 -21.58 11.62 8.36
C ARG A 198 -20.95 12.76 9.14
N MET A 199 -19.93 12.42 9.93
CA MET A 199 -19.07 13.43 10.55
C MET A 199 -18.09 14.00 9.53
N SER A 200 -18.54 15.04 8.84
CA SER A 200 -17.70 15.80 7.93
C SER A 200 -17.66 17.27 8.33
N PRO A 201 -16.50 17.78 8.79
CA PRO A 201 -16.37 19.20 9.12
C PRO A 201 -16.71 20.13 7.96
N ALA A 202 -16.50 19.72 6.71
CA ALA A 202 -16.94 20.49 5.55
C ALA A 202 -18.48 20.57 5.42
N ALA A 203 -19.20 19.49 5.72
CA ALA A 203 -20.66 19.48 5.74
C ALA A 203 -21.19 20.31 6.92
N LEU A 204 -20.59 20.19 8.10
CA LEU A 204 -20.95 20.96 9.29
C LEU A 204 -20.69 22.46 9.09
N LEU A 205 -19.57 22.83 8.47
CA LEU A 205 -19.24 24.22 8.13
C LEU A 205 -20.33 24.89 7.28
N SER A 206 -21.00 24.14 6.40
CA SER A 206 -22.13 24.67 5.60
C SER A 206 -23.37 25.02 6.42
N ARG A 207 -23.42 24.58 7.68
CA ARG A 207 -24.50 24.83 8.65
C ARG A 207 -24.07 25.72 9.81
N TRP A 208 -22.78 25.94 9.98
CA TRP A 208 -22.23 26.72 11.08
C TRP A 208 -22.42 28.23 10.90
N HIS A 209 -22.49 28.91 12.03
CA HIS A 209 -22.51 30.36 12.17
C HIS A 209 -21.11 30.88 12.51
N ASP A 210 -20.95 32.21 12.48
CA ASP A 210 -19.68 32.89 12.76
C ASP A 210 -18.47 32.32 11.98
N THR A 211 -18.67 32.13 10.66
CA THR A 211 -17.71 31.47 9.74
C THR A 211 -16.89 32.45 8.90
N ALA A 212 -17.02 33.77 9.12
CA ALA A 212 -16.25 34.77 8.41
C ALA A 212 -14.76 34.66 8.78
N ASP A 213 -13.88 34.58 7.77
CA ASP A 213 -12.42 34.41 7.91
C ASP A 213 -12.02 33.23 8.83
N LEU A 214 -12.88 32.21 8.90
CA LEU A 214 -12.71 31.07 9.79
C LEU A 214 -11.84 29.99 9.17
N GLU A 215 -10.77 29.62 9.87
CA GLU A 215 -10.04 28.39 9.60
C GLU A 215 -10.73 27.19 10.28
N VAL A 216 -10.66 26.01 9.66
CA VAL A 216 -11.34 24.82 10.18
C VAL A 216 -10.38 23.64 10.20
N TYR A 217 -10.34 22.94 11.33
CA TYR A 217 -9.72 21.62 11.38
C TYR A 217 -10.51 20.64 10.51
N ARG A 218 -9.82 20.00 9.57
CA ARG A 218 -10.43 18.96 8.75
C ARG A 218 -10.78 17.69 9.51
N PRO A 219 -9.96 17.19 10.44
CA PRO A 219 -10.40 16.14 11.34
C PRO A 219 -11.39 16.68 12.38
N TYR A 220 -12.10 15.78 13.05
CA TYR A 220 -13.01 16.11 14.14
C TYR A 220 -12.59 15.38 15.43
N LEU A 221 -13.02 15.90 16.57
CA LEU A 221 -12.77 15.31 17.88
C LEU A 221 -13.97 14.50 18.35
N THR A 222 -13.77 13.30 18.88
CA THR A 222 -14.76 12.63 19.75
C THR A 222 -14.42 12.92 21.20
N ALA A 223 -15.31 13.60 21.93
CA ALA A 223 -15.09 13.94 23.33
C ALA A 223 -14.98 12.66 24.17
N ALA A 224 -14.01 12.63 25.10
CA ALA A 224 -13.85 11.50 26.02
C ALA A 224 -14.98 11.46 27.05
N GLU A 225 -15.40 12.63 27.54
CA GLU A 225 -16.51 12.79 28.47
C GLU A 225 -17.75 13.30 27.72
N PRO A 226 -18.94 12.68 27.89
CA PRO A 226 -20.14 13.13 27.22
C PRO A 226 -20.69 14.41 27.84
N LEU A 227 -21.31 15.25 27.00
CA LEU A 227 -22.05 16.44 27.42
C LEU A 227 -23.56 16.27 27.17
N GLY A 228 -24.37 17.14 27.77
CA GLY A 228 -25.81 17.21 27.50
C GLY A 228 -26.64 16.02 28.00
N GLY A 229 -26.10 15.22 28.94
CA GLY A 229 -26.78 14.03 29.46
C GLY A 229 -26.85 12.88 28.45
N LEU A 230 -25.92 12.88 27.49
CA LEU A 230 -25.75 11.83 26.48
C LEU A 230 -24.82 10.72 27.00
N ASP A 231 -24.78 9.60 26.31
CA ASP A 231 -23.82 8.54 26.58
C ASP A 231 -22.45 8.86 25.96
N ALA A 232 -21.39 8.31 26.56
CA ALA A 232 -20.04 8.42 26.02
C ALA A 232 -19.95 7.77 24.64
N ILE A 233 -19.20 8.39 23.72
CA ILE A 233 -18.99 7.83 22.38
C ILE A 233 -18.02 6.64 22.49
N SER A 234 -18.42 5.49 21.95
CA SER A 234 -17.54 4.32 21.85
C SER A 234 -16.45 4.61 20.80
N SER A 235 -15.27 4.99 21.28
CA SER A 235 -14.11 5.33 20.44
C SER A 235 -12.91 4.57 20.98
N PRO A 236 -12.74 3.27 20.68
CA PRO A 236 -11.60 2.50 21.17
C PRO A 236 -10.27 2.97 20.55
N ALA A 237 -9.16 2.57 21.16
CA ALA A 237 -7.85 2.77 20.56
C ALA A 237 -7.80 2.13 19.16
N PRO A 238 -7.17 2.78 18.17
CA PRO A 238 -6.94 2.14 16.87
C PRO A 238 -6.27 0.80 17.05
N ALA A 239 -6.75 -0.21 16.32
CA ALA A 239 -6.08 -1.51 16.31
C ALA A 239 -4.63 -1.30 15.84
N GLU A 240 -3.67 -1.79 16.62
CA GLU A 240 -2.27 -1.84 16.21
C GLU A 240 -2.22 -2.65 14.92
N GLY A 241 -1.96 -1.99 13.79
CA GLY A 241 -1.88 -2.65 12.50
C GLY A 241 -0.86 -3.79 12.55
N SER A 242 -1.10 -4.86 11.79
CA SER A 242 -0.05 -5.86 11.57
C SER A 242 1.17 -5.13 11.01
N ASN A 243 2.26 -5.09 11.80
CA ASN A 243 3.56 -4.49 11.42
C ASN A 243 4.17 -5.10 10.14
N VAL A 244 3.53 -6.14 9.62
CA VAL A 244 3.90 -6.87 8.42
C VAL A 244 2.79 -6.71 7.38
N ASN A 245 3.11 -6.06 6.28
CA ASN A 245 2.30 -6.07 5.08
C ASN A 245 2.54 -7.38 4.32
N TRP A 246 1.72 -8.38 4.64
CA TRP A 246 1.78 -9.72 4.04
C TRP A 246 1.65 -9.71 2.51
N LEU A 247 0.94 -8.73 1.95
CA LEU A 247 0.74 -8.61 0.51
C LEU A 247 2.07 -8.29 -0.19
N ASN A 248 2.85 -7.37 0.35
CA ASN A 248 4.19 -7.06 -0.16
C ASN A 248 5.20 -8.21 0.05
N ILE A 249 5.05 -9.00 1.14
CA ILE A 249 5.84 -10.23 1.33
C ILE A 249 5.54 -11.25 0.24
N PHE A 250 4.26 -11.49 -0.08
CA PHE A 250 3.89 -12.40 -1.15
C PHE A 250 4.46 -11.94 -2.50
N TYR A 251 4.42 -10.65 -2.80
CA TYR A 251 5.08 -10.12 -4.01
C TYR A 251 6.59 -10.33 -4.00
N ALA A 252 7.28 -10.09 -2.88
CA ALA A 252 8.70 -10.35 -2.79
C ALA A 252 9.03 -11.84 -3.03
N ALA A 253 8.20 -12.77 -2.53
CA ALA A 253 8.33 -14.19 -2.78
C ALA A 253 8.07 -14.56 -4.26
N GLU A 254 7.08 -13.94 -4.90
CA GLU A 254 6.80 -14.12 -6.33
C GLU A 254 7.99 -13.72 -7.20
N TRP A 255 8.62 -12.57 -6.91
CA TRP A 255 9.84 -12.13 -7.59
C TRP A 255 11.01 -13.11 -7.42
N ALA A 256 11.13 -13.73 -6.24
CA ALA A 256 12.15 -14.75 -6.01
C ALA A 256 11.91 -16.02 -6.86
N VAL A 257 10.64 -16.42 -7.04
CA VAL A 257 10.28 -17.54 -7.93
C VAL A 257 10.61 -17.21 -9.39
N PHE A 258 10.31 -16.00 -9.86
CA PHE A 258 10.67 -15.59 -11.23
C PHE A 258 12.18 -15.55 -11.47
N ALA A 259 12.95 -15.07 -10.48
CA ALA A 259 14.40 -15.14 -10.53
C ALA A 259 14.90 -16.59 -10.65
N GLY A 260 14.32 -17.51 -9.87
CA GLY A 260 14.58 -18.95 -9.98
C GLY A 260 14.22 -19.53 -11.36
N PHE A 261 13.10 -19.09 -11.94
CA PHE A 261 12.65 -19.54 -13.24
C PHE A 261 13.61 -19.16 -14.37
N ALA A 262 14.32 -18.02 -14.27
CA ALA A 262 15.35 -17.65 -15.23
C ALA A 262 16.51 -18.67 -15.29
N PHE A 263 16.94 -19.19 -14.13
CA PHE A 263 17.94 -20.26 -14.08
C PHE A 263 17.40 -21.59 -14.60
N TYR A 264 16.14 -21.92 -14.30
CA TYR A 264 15.47 -23.10 -14.84
C TYR A 264 15.39 -23.05 -16.37
N LEU A 265 15.01 -21.91 -16.96
CA LEU A 265 14.96 -21.74 -18.42
C LEU A 265 16.33 -21.89 -19.07
N TRP A 266 17.39 -21.35 -18.47
CA TRP A 266 18.74 -21.55 -18.98
C TRP A 266 19.14 -23.03 -19.00
N TYR A 267 18.90 -23.74 -17.88
CA TYR A 267 19.16 -25.17 -17.80
C TYR A 267 18.33 -25.96 -18.81
N ARG A 268 17.03 -25.66 -18.92
CA ARG A 268 16.09 -26.32 -19.83
C ARG A 268 16.54 -26.14 -21.28
N LEU A 269 16.83 -24.91 -21.70
CA LEU A 269 17.27 -24.64 -23.07
C LEU A 269 18.60 -25.33 -23.41
N ALA A 270 19.56 -25.33 -22.47
CA ALA A 270 20.84 -26.00 -22.67
C ALA A 270 20.68 -27.52 -22.76
N ARG A 271 19.78 -28.09 -21.94
CA ARG A 271 19.43 -29.51 -21.97
C ARG A 271 18.68 -29.90 -23.24
N ASP A 272 17.71 -29.11 -23.68
CA ASP A 272 16.95 -29.36 -24.91
C ASP A 272 17.89 -29.34 -26.15
N ALA A 273 18.88 -28.44 -26.17
CA ALA A 273 19.87 -28.41 -27.24
C ALA A 273 20.83 -29.61 -27.19
N TRP A 274 21.17 -30.09 -26.00
CA TRP A 274 21.94 -31.31 -25.83
C TRP A 274 21.15 -32.55 -26.28
N GLU A 275 19.88 -32.66 -25.91
CA GLU A 275 18.97 -33.73 -26.34
C GLU A 275 18.86 -33.77 -27.88
N LYS A 276 18.71 -32.60 -28.51
CA LYS A 276 18.69 -32.48 -29.98
C LYS A 276 20.00 -32.89 -30.64
N GLU A 277 21.15 -32.49 -30.10
CA GLU A 277 22.45 -32.87 -30.64
C GLU A 277 22.68 -34.39 -30.55
N ILE A 278 22.09 -35.08 -29.56
CA ILE A 278 22.12 -36.54 -29.47
C ILE A 278 21.24 -37.17 -30.53
N GLU A 279 20.00 -36.70 -30.69
CA GLU A 279 19.06 -37.19 -31.71
C GLU A 279 19.66 -37.06 -33.13
N ASP A 280 20.22 -35.89 -33.46
CA ASP A 280 20.88 -35.65 -34.76
C ASP A 280 22.07 -36.61 -35.01
N LEU A 281 22.80 -37.01 -33.95
CA LEU A 281 23.90 -37.97 -34.04
C LEU A 281 23.42 -39.43 -34.18
N GLU A 282 22.32 -39.79 -33.53
CA GLU A 282 21.69 -41.11 -33.63
C GLU A 282 21.08 -41.33 -35.02
N ASP A 283 20.39 -40.32 -35.56
CA ASP A 283 19.83 -40.34 -36.92
C ASP A 283 20.93 -40.48 -37.98
N ALA A 284 22.01 -39.68 -37.86
CA ALA A 284 23.14 -39.76 -38.78
C ALA A 284 23.86 -41.13 -38.72
N ALA A 285 23.91 -41.77 -37.55
CA ALA A 285 24.46 -43.11 -37.38
C ALA A 285 23.53 -44.19 -37.96
N GLY A 286 22.21 -44.00 -37.86
CA GLY A 286 21.19 -44.86 -38.48
C GLY A 286 21.21 -44.80 -40.00
N ASP A 287 21.27 -43.60 -40.58
CA ASP A 287 21.38 -43.37 -42.02
C ASP A 287 22.69 -43.92 -42.61
N ALA A 288 23.78 -43.89 -41.84
CA ALA A 288 25.07 -44.46 -42.26
C ALA A 288 25.12 -46.00 -42.16
N ALA A 289 24.18 -46.62 -41.42
CA ALA A 289 24.08 -48.07 -41.24
C ALA A 289 23.04 -48.74 -42.16
N ALA A 290 22.19 -47.94 -42.82
CA ALA A 290 21.18 -48.37 -43.79
C ALA A 290 21.74 -48.44 -45.23
#